data_AF-A0A0R1MQ09-F1
#
_entry.id   AF-A0A0R1MQ09-F1
#
_cell.length_a   1.000
_cell.length_b   1.000
_cell.length_c   1.000
_cell.angle_alpha   90.00
_cell.angle_beta   90.00
_cell.angle_gamma   90.00
#
_symmetry.space_group_name_H-M   'P 1'
#
loop_
_entity.id
_entity.type
_entity.pdbx_description
1 polymer ?
#
loop_
_entity_poly.entity_id
_entity_poly.type
_entity_poly.pdbx_seq_one_letter_code
_entity_poly.pdbx_strand_id
1 'polypeptide(L)'
;MKKGVLLINLGTPKTPTPADVRVYLKKFLSDPRVIDMPAWKWNPILNLAILPHRPEKSAKLYQEIWSKEHGSPLLYYTQQQTKMLQEELPDYVVRYAMSYSEPGIADGLLEMEQNEIDNLTIIPLYLQYSTTTVG
;
A
#
# COMPACT_ATOMS: atom_id res chain seq x y z
N MET A 1 -20.61 15.92 -13.72
CA MET A 1 -19.82 15.57 -12.53
C MET A 1 -19.35 14.14 -12.68
N LYS A 2 -18.07 13.92 -12.94
CA LYS A 2 -17.51 12.57 -12.96
C LYS A 2 -17.18 12.14 -11.54
N LYS A 3 -17.55 10.92 -11.18
CA LYS A 3 -17.37 10.37 -9.83
C LYS A 3 -16.25 9.34 -9.83
N GLY A 4 -15.41 9.37 -8.80
CA GLY A 4 -14.32 8.42 -8.63
C GLY A 4 -14.36 7.77 -7.26
N VAL A 5 -13.86 6.54 -7.20
CA VAL A 5 -13.62 5.81 -5.95
C VAL A 5 -12.16 5.38 -5.93
N LEU A 6 -11.44 5.75 -4.87
CA LEU A 6 -10.06 5.32 -4.64
C LEU A 6 -10.00 4.42 -3.41
N LEU A 7 -9.75 3.13 -3.63
CA LEU A 7 -9.53 2.16 -2.58
C LEU A 7 -8.08 2.27 -2.07
N ILE A 8 -7.88 2.47 -0.76
CA ILE A 8 -6.55 2.60 -0.18
C ILE A 8 -6.23 1.40 0.70
N ASN A 9 -5.08 0.76 0.47
CA ASN A 9 -4.59 -0.34 1.28
C ASN A 9 -3.12 -0.14 1.67
N LEU A 10 -2.57 -0.99 2.55
CA LEU A 10 -1.19 -0.86 3.05
C LEU A 10 -0.16 -0.96 1.92
N GLY A 11 -0.37 -1.92 1.04
CA GLY A 11 0.62 -2.36 0.07
C GLY A 11 1.39 -3.61 0.50
N THR A 12 2.23 -4.06 -0.41
CA THR A 12 3.09 -5.24 -0.33
C THR A 12 4.43 -4.92 -1.02
N PRO A 13 5.54 -5.57 -0.65
CA PRO A 13 6.76 -5.50 -1.46
C PRO A 13 6.51 -5.94 -2.91
N LYS A 14 7.30 -5.40 -3.84
CA LYS A 14 7.20 -5.70 -5.29
C LYS A 14 7.47 -7.17 -5.60
N THR A 15 8.45 -7.76 -4.93
CA THR A 15 8.77 -9.20 -5.00
C THR A 15 9.05 -9.73 -3.60
N PRO A 16 9.00 -11.07 -3.37
CA PRO A 16 9.29 -11.66 -2.08
C PRO A 16 10.81 -11.84 -1.90
N THR A 17 11.60 -10.87 -2.37
CA THR A 17 13.06 -10.85 -2.24
C THR A 17 13.47 -9.94 -1.09
N PRO A 18 14.58 -10.22 -0.38
CA PRO A 18 15.05 -9.36 0.70
C PRO A 18 15.27 -7.90 0.27
N ALA A 19 15.66 -7.66 -0.98
CA ALA A 19 15.87 -6.32 -1.52
C ALA A 19 14.57 -5.51 -1.57
N ASP A 20 13.52 -6.05 -2.20
CA ASP A 20 12.25 -5.34 -2.33
C ASP A 20 11.51 -5.24 -0.99
N VAL A 21 11.64 -6.27 -0.14
CA VAL A 21 11.14 -6.22 1.25
C VAL A 21 11.84 -5.12 2.04
N ARG A 22 13.14 -4.91 1.84
CA ARG A 22 13.88 -3.82 2.49
C ARG A 22 13.37 -2.45 2.06
N VAL A 23 13.11 -2.26 0.76
CA VAL A 23 12.55 -0.99 0.23
C VAL A 23 11.18 -0.72 0.84
N TYR A 24 10.30 -1.73 0.82
CA TYR A 24 8.97 -1.65 1.43
C TYR A 24 9.04 -1.33 2.93
N LEU A 25 9.83 -2.09 3.70
CA LEU A 25 10.00 -1.88 5.14
C LEU A 25 10.59 -0.50 5.45
N LYS A 26 11.50 0.00 4.62
CA LYS A 26 12.06 1.34 4.78
C LYS A 26 10.97 2.40 4.61
N LYS A 27 10.11 2.29 3.59
CA LYS A 27 9.01 3.26 3.38
C LYS A 27 8.00 3.20 4.53
N PHE A 28 7.57 2.00 4.91
CA PHE A 28 6.62 1.77 6.00
C PHE A 28 7.13 2.25 7.36
N LEU A 29 8.34 1.85 7.75
CA LEU A 29 8.88 2.15 9.08
C LEU A 29 9.48 3.55 9.18
N SER A 30 9.65 4.29 8.08
CA SER A 30 10.06 5.70 8.13
C SER A 30 8.88 6.64 8.39
N ASP A 31 7.64 6.14 8.35
CA ASP A 31 6.45 6.96 8.54
C ASP A 31 6.27 7.35 10.03
N PRO A 32 6.27 8.64 10.38
CA PRO A 32 6.05 9.09 11.75
C PRO A 32 4.64 8.76 12.28
N ARG A 33 3.68 8.46 11.41
CA ARG A 33 2.35 7.97 11.82
C ARG A 33 2.38 6.52 12.27
N VAL A 34 3.37 5.74 11.83
CA VAL A 34 3.56 4.33 12.20
C VAL A 34 4.48 4.22 13.41
N ILE A 35 5.53 5.04 13.47
CA ILE A 35 6.53 5.03 14.54
C ILE A 35 6.48 6.33 15.33
N ASP A 36 5.97 6.22 16.56
CA ASP A 36 5.91 7.33 17.51
C ASP A 36 7.25 7.51 18.26
N MET A 37 8.30 7.86 17.53
CA MET A 37 9.59 8.22 18.11
C MET A 37 10.29 9.31 17.28
N PRO A 38 11.02 10.27 17.90
CA PRO A 38 11.74 11.30 17.16
C PRO A 38 12.68 10.72 16.10
N ALA A 39 12.62 11.27 14.88
CA ALA A 39 13.34 10.76 13.71
C ALA A 39 14.86 10.60 13.95
N TRP A 40 15.47 11.49 14.73
CA TRP A 40 16.90 11.42 15.04
C TRP A 40 17.29 10.20 15.90
N LYS A 41 16.38 9.68 16.73
CA LYS A 41 16.57 8.42 17.47
C LYS A 41 16.24 7.22 16.60
N TRP A 42 15.18 7.32 15.80
CA TRP A 42 14.67 6.18 15.05
C TRP A 42 15.49 5.86 13.81
N ASN A 43 15.94 6.87 13.07
CA ASN A 43 16.70 6.67 11.84
C ASN A 43 17.96 5.81 12.03
N PRO A 44 18.78 6.00 13.09
CA PRO A 44 19.88 5.08 13.38
C PRO A 44 19.42 3.64 13.62
N ILE A 45 18.36 3.43 14.41
CA ILE A 45 17.83 2.09 14.72
C ILE A 45 17.29 1.41 13.46
N LEU A 46 16.52 2.14 12.66
CA LEU A 46 15.96 1.66 11.41
C LEU A 46 17.07 1.23 10.45
N ASN A 47 18.06 2.09 10.20
CA ASN A 47 19.07 1.84 9.19
C ASN A 47 20.21 0.90 9.64
N LEU A 48 20.53 0.86 10.93
CA LEU A 48 21.66 0.07 11.45
C LEU A 48 21.26 -1.26 12.10
N ALA A 49 20.05 -1.36 12.67
CA ALA A 49 19.60 -2.59 13.32
C ALA A 49 18.53 -3.32 12.49
N ILE A 50 17.48 -2.61 12.06
CA ILE A 50 16.28 -3.23 11.46
C ILE A 50 16.52 -3.61 10.00
N LEU A 51 16.83 -2.64 9.14
CA LEU A 51 16.96 -2.85 7.69
C LEU A 51 18.10 -3.81 7.28
N PRO A 52 19.17 -4.03 8.06
CA PRO A 52 20.16 -5.07 7.73
C PRO A 52 19.68 -6.50 8.00
N HIS A 53 18.83 -6.73 9.00
CA HIS A 53 18.51 -8.09 9.46
C HIS A 53 17.06 -8.52 9.18
N ARG A 54 16.10 -7.61 9.34
CA ARG A 54 14.66 -7.91 9.26
C ARG A 54 14.19 -8.32 7.86
N PRO A 55 14.68 -7.72 6.75
CA PRO A 55 14.18 -8.06 5.42
C PRO A 55 14.35 -9.52 5.03
N GLU A 56 15.44 -10.17 5.44
CA GLU A 56 15.66 -11.60 5.15
C GLU A 56 14.61 -12.49 5.81
N LYS A 57 14.30 -12.22 7.08
CA LYS A 57 13.27 -12.97 7.82
C LYS A 57 11.90 -12.73 7.22
N SER A 58 11.56 -11.48 6.92
CA SER A 58 10.27 -11.12 6.31
C SER A 58 10.13 -11.69 4.90
N ALA A 59 11.20 -11.71 4.09
CA ALA A 59 11.16 -12.26 2.74
C ALA A 59 10.77 -13.74 2.73
N LYS A 60 11.29 -14.54 3.66
CA LYS A 60 10.91 -15.96 3.78
C LYS A 60 9.40 -16.12 4.02
N LEU A 61 8.83 -15.32 4.92
CA LEU A 61 7.38 -15.33 5.18
C LEU A 61 6.58 -14.89 3.95
N TYR A 62 7.05 -13.87 3.22
CA TYR A 62 6.42 -13.48 1.96
C TYR A 62 6.47 -14.61 0.93
N GLN A 63 7.60 -15.33 0.82
CA GLN A 63 7.77 -16.45 -0.12
C GLN A 63 6.80 -17.60 0.17
N GLU A 64 6.51 -17.89 1.44
CA GLU A 64 5.57 -18.96 1.84
C GLU A 64 4.15 -18.73 1.31
N ILE A 65 3.73 -17.46 1.21
CA ILE A 65 2.39 -17.08 0.73
C ILE A 65 2.39 -16.51 -0.69
N TRP A 66 3.55 -16.47 -1.36
CA TRP A 66 3.67 -15.84 -2.67
C TRP A 66 3.15 -16.78 -3.76
N SER A 67 2.14 -16.33 -4.51
CA SER A 67 1.67 -17.06 -5.68
C SER A 67 2.63 -16.83 -6.85
N LYS A 68 3.01 -17.91 -7.56
CA LYS A 68 3.77 -17.80 -8.81
C LYS A 68 2.97 -17.13 -9.93
N GLU A 69 1.65 -17.25 -9.89
CA GLU A 69 0.74 -16.72 -10.91
C GLU A 69 0.28 -15.30 -10.55
N HIS A 70 -0.13 -15.09 -9.30
CA HIS A 70 -0.79 -13.86 -8.87
C HIS A 70 0.07 -12.95 -8.00
N GLY A 71 1.25 -13.40 -7.57
CA GLY A 71 2.13 -12.65 -6.68
C GLY A 71 1.58 -12.54 -5.27
N SER A 72 1.60 -11.32 -4.71
CA SER A 72 1.10 -11.06 -3.36
C SER A 72 -0.42 -11.23 -3.29
N PRO A 73 -0.94 -12.04 -2.35
CA PRO A 73 -2.38 -12.23 -2.21
C PRO A 73 -3.10 -10.91 -1.88
N LEU A 74 -2.49 -10.02 -1.10
CA LEU A 74 -3.07 -8.71 -0.76
C LEU A 74 -3.31 -7.86 -2.02
N LEU A 75 -2.30 -7.78 -2.89
CA LEU A 75 -2.40 -7.01 -4.14
C LEU A 75 -3.42 -7.65 -5.08
N TYR A 76 -3.36 -8.97 -5.23
CA TYR A 76 -4.29 -9.70 -6.07
C TYR A 76 -5.75 -9.45 -5.65
N TYR A 77 -6.09 -9.64 -4.37
CA TYR A 77 -7.46 -9.42 -3.92
C TYR A 77 -7.87 -7.96 -3.98
N THR A 78 -6.95 -7.01 -3.77
CA THR A 78 -7.24 -5.58 -3.95
C THR A 78 -7.60 -5.27 -5.41
N GLN A 79 -6.88 -5.84 -6.37
CA GLN A 79 -7.17 -5.70 -7.80
C GLN A 79 -8.52 -6.30 -8.16
N GLN A 80 -8.82 -7.51 -7.65
CA GLN A 80 -10.10 -8.16 -7.88
C GLN A 80 -11.27 -7.37 -7.29
N GLN A 81 -11.14 -6.87 -6.05
CA GLN A 81 -12.14 -6.01 -5.41
C GLN A 81 -12.37 -4.72 -6.20
N THR A 82 -11.29 -4.10 -6.69
CA THR A 82 -11.39 -2.89 -7.54
C THR A 82 -12.16 -3.20 -8.81
N LYS A 83 -11.86 -4.31 -9.48
CA LYS A 83 -12.54 -4.75 -10.70
C LYS A 83 -14.03 -5.01 -10.44
N MET A 84 -14.36 -5.79 -9.41
CA MET A 84 -15.74 -6.10 -9.06
C MET A 84 -16.53 -4.83 -8.71
N LEU A 85 -15.92 -3.90 -7.98
CA LEU A 85 -16.57 -2.63 -7.65
C LEU A 85 -16.78 -1.75 -8.89
N GLN A 86 -15.85 -1.76 -9.84
CA GLN A 86 -16.01 -1.07 -11.13
C GLN A 86 -17.18 -1.64 -11.95
N GLU A 87 -17.38 -2.97 -11.92
CA GLU A 87 -18.50 -3.65 -12.59
C GLU A 87 -19.85 -3.26 -11.96
N GLU A 88 -19.91 -3.15 -10.63
CA GLU A 88 -21.12 -2.71 -9.91
C GLU A 88 -21.40 -1.20 -10.04
N LEU A 89 -20.37 -0.39 -10.31
CA LEU A 89 -20.45 1.06 -10.44
C LEU A 89 -19.95 1.53 -11.82
N PRO A 90 -20.68 1.23 -12.92
CA PRO A 90 -20.23 1.52 -14.28
C PRO A 90 -20.06 3.02 -14.58
N ASP A 91 -20.78 3.88 -13.85
CA ASP A 91 -20.70 5.35 -13.99
C ASP A 91 -19.57 5.99 -13.16
N TYR A 92 -18.80 5.19 -12.41
CA TYR A 92 -17.68 5.66 -11.59
C TYR A 92 -16.35 5.24 -12.20
N VAL A 93 -15.29 5.99 -11.89
CA VAL A 93 -13.90 5.55 -12.10
C VAL A 93 -13.36 4.97 -10.81
N VAL A 94 -13.20 3.66 -10.76
CA VAL A 94 -12.71 2.95 -9.57
C VAL A 94 -11.23 2.60 -9.73
N ARG A 95 -10.40 2.97 -8.77
CA ARG A 95 -8.97 2.61 -8.70
C ARG A 95 -8.57 2.20 -7.29
N TYR A 96 -7.37 1.66 -7.17
CA TYR A 96 -6.73 1.43 -5.88
C TYR A 96 -5.38 2.13 -5.81
N ALA A 97 -4.95 2.43 -4.59
CA ALA A 97 -3.64 2.93 -4.27
C ALA A 97 -3.13 2.31 -2.96
N MET A 98 -1.81 2.36 -2.80
CA MET A 98 -1.11 1.75 -1.67
C MET A 98 -0.35 2.81 -0.87
N SER A 99 -0.41 2.73 0.45
CA SER A 99 0.32 3.67 1.32
C SER A 99 1.84 3.50 1.18
N TYR A 100 2.34 2.27 1.12
CA TYR A 100 3.78 1.95 1.15
C TYR A 100 4.27 1.15 -0.06
N SER A 101 3.44 1.03 -1.09
CA SER A 101 3.77 0.29 -2.32
C SER A 101 3.26 1.03 -3.55
N GLU A 102 3.50 0.43 -4.72
CA GLU A 102 3.01 0.93 -6.01
C GLU A 102 1.70 0.23 -6.42
N PRO A 103 0.74 0.94 -7.05
CA PRO A 103 0.71 2.39 -7.25
C PRO A 103 0.53 3.14 -5.93
N GLY A 104 1.26 4.25 -5.74
CA GLY A 104 1.14 5.06 -4.54
C GLY A 104 -0.14 5.88 -4.49
N ILE A 105 -0.47 6.44 -3.31
CA ILE A 105 -1.62 7.35 -3.17
C ILE A 105 -1.49 8.56 -4.10
N ALA A 106 -0.28 9.11 -4.26
CA ALA A 106 -0.04 10.23 -5.17
C ALA A 106 -0.35 9.86 -6.63
N ASP A 107 0.06 8.67 -7.08
CA ASP A 107 -0.20 8.19 -8.44
C ASP A 107 -1.70 7.94 -8.65
N GLY A 108 -2.37 7.36 -7.65
CA GLY A 108 -3.82 7.17 -7.70
C GLY A 108 -4.60 8.49 -7.76
N LEU A 109 -4.17 9.52 -7.03
CA LEU A 109 -4.77 10.85 -7.10
C LEU A 109 -4.51 11.53 -8.44
N LEU A 110 -3.30 11.42 -8.97
CA LEU A 110 -2.96 11.93 -10.29
C LEU A 110 -3.80 11.27 -11.38
N GLU A 111 -4.01 9.96 -11.30
CA GLU A 111 -4.89 9.25 -12.22
C GLU A 111 -6.34 9.75 -12.13
N MET A 112 -6.85 10.01 -10.91
CA MET A 112 -8.19 10.58 -10.73
C MET A 112 -8.30 11.98 -11.35
N GLU A 113 -7.29 12.82 -11.19
CA GLU A 113 -7.22 14.14 -11.81
C GLU A 113 -7.21 14.05 -13.34
N GLN A 114 -6.40 13.15 -13.91
CA GLN A 114 -6.33 12.92 -15.36
C GLN A 114 -7.64 12.40 -15.96
N ASN A 115 -8.48 11.74 -15.17
CA ASN A 115 -9.81 11.29 -15.57
C ASN A 115 -10.90 12.38 -15.40
N GLU A 116 -10.51 13.59 -14.97
CA GLU A 116 -11.38 14.74 -14.69
C GLU A 116 -12.44 14.41 -13.62
N ILE A 117 -12.03 13.70 -12.56
CA ILE A 117 -12.91 13.34 -11.45
C ILE A 117 -13.18 14.55 -10.56
N ASP A 118 -14.44 15.01 -10.54
CA ASP A 118 -14.88 16.16 -9.76
C ASP A 118 -15.32 15.79 -8.33
N ASN A 119 -15.69 14.52 -8.12
CA ASN A 119 -16.17 14.01 -6.84
C ASN A 119 -15.48 12.67 -6.53
N LEU A 120 -14.50 12.72 -5.63
CA LEU A 120 -13.69 11.58 -5.25
C LEU A 120 -14.10 11.05 -3.87
N THR A 121 -14.43 9.77 -3.80
CA THR A 121 -14.62 9.03 -2.55
C THR A 121 -13.38 8.18 -2.25
N ILE A 122 -12.78 8.36 -1.08
CA ILE A 122 -11.64 7.54 -0.63
C ILE A 122 -12.15 6.49 0.35
N ILE A 123 -11.87 5.22 0.06
CA ILE A 123 -12.28 4.09 0.90
C ILE A 123 -11.03 3.37 1.41
N PRO A 124 -10.68 3.49 2.70
CA PRO A 124 -9.65 2.64 3.28
C PRO A 124 -10.16 1.20 3.36
N LEU A 125 -9.36 0.24 2.90
CA LEU A 125 -9.67 -1.20 3.01
C LEU A 125 -9.36 -1.76 4.42
N TYR A 126 -9.29 -0.89 5.42
CA TYR A 126 -9.26 -1.23 6.83
C TYR A 126 -10.65 -1.00 7.42
N LEU A 127 -11.31 -2.09 7.81
CA LEU A 127 -12.66 -2.00 8.40
C LEU A 127 -12.64 -1.26 9.74
N GLN A 128 -11.57 -1.39 10.51
CA GLN A 128 -11.37 -0.72 11.78
C GLN A 128 -10.44 0.48 11.60
N TYR A 129 -10.87 1.64 12.09
CA TYR A 129 -10.05 2.83 12.12
C TYR A 129 -8.87 2.66 13.08
N SER A 130 -7.67 3.03 12.63
CA SER A 130 -6.48 3.22 13.46
C SER A 130 -5.70 4.42 12.92
N THR A 131 -5.10 5.21 13.82
CA THR A 131 -4.24 6.35 13.43
C THR A 131 -3.02 5.92 12.64
N THR A 132 -2.57 4.67 12.81
CA THR A 132 -1.41 4.09 12.12
C THR A 132 -1.74 3.49 10.74
N THR A 133 -3.03 3.47 10.33
CA THR A 133 -3.46 2.92 9.04
C THR A 133 -4.39 3.84 8.24
N VAL A 134 -5.43 4.39 8.86
CA VAL A 134 -6.44 5.25 8.21
C VAL A 134 -6.16 6.75 8.41
N GLY A 135 -5.45 7.10 9.48
CA GLY A 135 -5.17 8.49 9.87
C GLY A 135 -4.17 9.25 8.99
#